data_AF-D0SAW2-F1
#
_entry.id   AF-D0SAW2-F1
#
_cell.length_a   1.000
_cell.length_b   1.000
_cell.length_c   1.000
_cell.angle_alpha   90.00
_cell.angle_beta   90.00
_cell.angle_gamma   90.00
#
_symmetry.space_group_name_H-M   'P 1'
#
loop_
_entity.id
_entity.type
_entity.pdbx_description
1 polymer ?
#
loop_
_entity_poly.entity_id
_entity_poly.type
_entity_poly.pdbx_seq_one_letter_code
_entity_poly.pdbx_strand_id
1 'polypeptide(L)'
;MRNPYQRKAASKHQNTAYDPLEIYRLFIETIVHQGHVIALYQDGWALCATPTGQRSFAMWQSKGLAQLLVKDNWAGYEIQSIGLSDLVEKVIPFLRSEKTTVSMNLSPEGQNVLVAPEKLLLDIKNYLYQFSMQKPELFKQLQLPSPRTIRLH
;
A
#
# COMPACT_ATOMS: atom_id res chain seq x y z
N MET A 1 29.29 -44.56 8.75
CA MET A 1 28.04 -43.98 9.27
C MET A 1 27.94 -42.53 8.81
N ARG A 2 26.90 -42.15 8.04
CA ARG A 2 26.68 -40.77 7.54
C ARG A 2 25.68 -40.08 8.47
N ASN A 3 26.05 -38.90 8.97
CA ASN A 3 25.19 -38.05 9.81
C ASN A 3 24.03 -37.48 8.96
N PRO A 4 22.76 -37.83 9.23
CA PRO A 4 21.61 -37.42 8.42
C PRO A 4 21.18 -35.95 8.62
N TYR A 5 21.86 -35.18 9.50
CA TYR A 5 21.49 -33.79 9.79
C TYR A 5 22.36 -32.72 9.12
N GLN A 6 23.28 -33.09 8.23
CA GLN A 6 23.90 -32.10 7.35
C GLN A 6 22.99 -31.73 6.17
N ARG A 7 21.83 -31.13 6.47
CA ARG A 7 21.26 -30.17 5.52
C ARG A 7 22.18 -28.96 5.57
N LYS A 8 22.99 -28.77 4.52
CA LYS A 8 23.49 -27.44 4.20
C LYS A 8 22.26 -26.52 4.18
N ALA A 9 22.13 -25.64 5.16
CA ALA A 9 21.20 -24.54 5.07
C ALA A 9 21.60 -23.79 3.80
N ALA A 10 20.83 -23.96 2.74
CA ALA A 10 20.88 -23.06 1.61
C ALA A 10 20.23 -21.75 2.08
N SER A 11 20.91 -21.02 2.97
CA SER A 11 20.68 -19.60 3.19
C SER A 11 21.19 -18.87 1.95
N LYS A 12 20.52 -19.08 0.81
CA LYS A 12 20.38 -17.99 -0.14
C LYS A 12 19.42 -17.02 0.52
N HIS A 13 19.95 -16.20 1.43
CA HIS A 13 19.43 -14.84 1.55
C HIS A 13 19.59 -14.23 0.16
N GLN A 14 18.56 -14.35 -0.66
CA GLN A 14 18.33 -13.36 -1.69
C GLN A 14 18.12 -12.07 -0.91
N ASN A 15 19.21 -11.33 -0.70
CA ASN A 15 19.15 -9.90 -0.48
C ASN A 15 18.57 -9.31 -1.77
N THR A 16 17.26 -9.44 -1.97
CA THR A 16 16.55 -8.39 -2.69
C THR A 16 16.77 -7.15 -1.85
N ALA A 17 17.65 -6.27 -2.31
CA ALA A 17 17.90 -5.00 -1.67
C ALA A 17 16.53 -4.33 -1.48
N TYR A 18 16.14 -4.12 -0.23
CA TYR A 18 14.94 -3.36 0.10
C TYR A 18 15.22 -1.91 -0.34
N ASP A 19 14.78 -1.54 -1.54
CA ASP A 19 14.78 -0.16 -2.01
C ASP A 19 13.39 0.44 -1.78
N PRO A 20 13.19 1.27 -0.74
CA PRO A 20 11.90 1.88 -0.44
C PRO A 20 11.34 2.69 -1.60
N LEU A 21 12.20 3.28 -2.45
CA LEU A 21 11.78 4.09 -3.58
C LEU A 21 11.24 3.23 -4.72
N GLU A 22 11.87 2.10 -5.00
CA GLU A 22 11.39 1.14 -5.99
C GLU A 22 10.07 0.51 -5.53
N ILE A 23 9.99 0.08 -4.27
CA ILE A 23 8.76 -0.47 -3.66
C ILE A 23 7.63 0.55 -3.76
N TYR A 24 7.89 1.82 -3.44
CA TYR A 24 6.90 2.87 -3.54
C TYR A 24 6.39 3.07 -4.97
N ARG A 25 7.30 3.13 -5.96
CA ARG A 25 6.92 3.27 -7.37
C ARG A 25 6.04 2.12 -7.84
N LEU A 26 6.45 0.88 -7.53
CA LEU A 26 5.70 -0.32 -7.88
C LEU A 26 4.33 -0.35 -7.20
N PHE A 27 4.24 0.12 -5.95
CA PHE A 27 2.97 0.24 -5.24
C PHE A 27 2.00 1.15 -5.98
N ILE A 28 2.42 2.37 -6.36
CA ILE A 28 1.59 3.33 -7.10
C ILE A 28 1.12 2.74 -8.43
N GLU A 29 2.04 2.15 -9.21
CA GLU A 29 1.71 1.49 -10.47
C GLU A 29 0.67 0.39 -10.27
N THR A 30 0.87 -0.48 -9.29
CA THR A 30 -0.02 -1.62 -9.01
C THR A 30 -1.42 -1.15 -8.66
N ILE A 31 -1.56 -0.19 -7.73
CA ILE A 31 -2.87 0.25 -7.23
C ILE A 31 -3.66 1.02 -8.31
N VAL A 32 -2.96 1.73 -9.20
CA VAL A 32 -3.59 2.42 -10.33
C VAL A 32 -4.05 1.40 -11.36
N HIS A 33 -3.22 0.42 -11.70
CA HIS A 33 -3.56 -0.61 -12.68
C HIS A 33 -4.72 -1.50 -12.23
N GLN A 34 -4.83 -1.82 -10.94
CA GLN A 34 -5.93 -2.63 -10.40
C GLN A 34 -7.13 -1.79 -9.91
N GLY A 35 -7.00 -0.46 -9.86
CA GLY A 35 -8.07 0.46 -9.47
C GLY A 35 -8.48 0.39 -7.98
N HIS A 36 -7.65 -0.19 -7.11
CA HIS A 36 -7.93 -0.27 -5.66
C HIS A 36 -6.67 -0.51 -4.83
N VAL A 37 -6.78 -0.28 -3.52
CA VAL A 37 -5.83 -0.75 -2.49
C VAL A 37 -6.52 -1.76 -1.58
N ILE A 38 -5.73 -2.54 -0.85
CA ILE A 38 -6.23 -3.41 0.21
C ILE A 38 -5.97 -2.76 1.56
N ALA A 39 -6.95 -2.82 2.44
CA ALA A 39 -6.86 -2.40 3.83
C ALA A 39 -7.52 -3.46 4.72
N LEU A 40 -7.39 -3.28 6.03
CA LEU A 40 -7.99 -4.15 7.03
C LEU A 40 -9.07 -3.36 7.79
N TYR A 41 -10.22 -3.98 8.02
CA TYR A 41 -11.35 -3.37 8.73
C TYR A 41 -11.86 -4.24 9.90
N GLN A 42 -12.07 -3.62 11.06
CA GLN A 42 -12.76 -4.20 12.22
C GLN A 42 -13.33 -3.04 13.06
N ASP A 43 -14.60 -2.68 12.85
CA ASP A 43 -15.25 -1.49 13.43
C ASP A 43 -14.48 -0.17 13.21
N GLY A 44 -13.66 -0.15 12.15
CA GLY A 44 -12.71 0.91 11.85
C GLY A 44 -11.54 0.37 11.02
N TRP A 45 -10.84 1.27 10.34
CA TRP A 45 -9.66 0.90 9.55
C TRP A 45 -8.47 0.58 10.45
N ALA A 46 -7.67 -0.41 10.06
CA ALA A 46 -6.45 -0.77 10.79
C ALA A 46 -5.44 0.38 10.77
N LEU A 47 -4.95 0.72 11.97
CA LEU A 47 -3.88 1.68 12.17
C LEU A 47 -2.68 0.96 12.81
N CYS A 48 -1.49 1.42 12.46
CA CYS A 48 -0.24 1.06 13.13
C CYS A 48 0.47 2.33 13.64
N ALA A 49 1.39 2.17 14.58
CA ALA A 49 2.24 3.27 15.02
C ALA A 49 3.54 3.29 14.21
N THR A 50 4.03 4.48 13.87
CA THR A 50 5.43 4.67 13.45
C THR A 50 6.36 4.40 14.64
N PRO A 51 7.68 4.25 14.43
CA PRO A 51 8.65 4.18 15.53
C PRO A 51 8.60 5.39 16.49
N THR A 52 8.10 6.53 16.04
CA THR A 52 7.92 7.76 16.83
C THR A 52 6.55 7.84 17.53
N GLY A 53 5.70 6.82 17.41
CA GLY A 53 4.36 6.78 18.01
C GLY A 53 3.27 7.50 17.22
N GLN A 54 3.57 8.01 16.02
CA GLN A 54 2.57 8.65 15.16
C GLN A 54 1.64 7.59 14.56
N ARG A 55 0.33 7.88 14.53
CA ARG A 55 -0.66 7.00 13.89
C ARG A 55 -0.43 6.95 12.38
N SER A 56 -0.52 5.75 11.83
CA SER A 56 -0.43 5.49 10.39
C SER A 56 -1.52 4.53 9.93
N PHE A 57 -2.16 4.85 8.81
CA PHE A 57 -3.12 4.00 8.14
C PHE A 57 -2.39 2.91 7.34
N ALA A 58 -2.71 1.64 7.61
CA ALA A 58 -2.05 0.52 6.96
C ALA A 58 -2.79 0.10 5.69
N MET A 59 -2.05 0.02 4.57
CA MET A 59 -2.60 -0.48 3.30
C MET A 59 -1.59 -1.27 2.48
N TRP A 60 -2.10 -2.17 1.64
CA TRP A 60 -1.32 -3.10 0.83
C TRP A 60 -1.74 -3.05 -0.62
N GLN A 61 -0.79 -3.34 -1.50
CA GLN A 61 -1.06 -3.49 -2.92
C GLN A 61 -1.78 -4.81 -3.25
N SER A 62 -1.76 -5.82 -2.36
CA SER A 62 -2.38 -7.12 -2.62
C SER A 62 -2.99 -7.75 -1.37
N LYS A 63 -4.02 -8.59 -1.59
CA LYS A 63 -4.69 -9.34 -0.50
C LYS A 63 -3.74 -10.30 0.21
N GLY A 64 -2.84 -10.93 -0.55
CA GLY A 64 -1.87 -11.88 0.01
C GLY A 64 -0.95 -11.23 1.03
N LEU A 65 -0.49 -10.00 0.79
CA LEU A 65 0.33 -9.27 1.75
C LEU A 65 -0.47 -8.92 3.02
N ALA A 66 -1.69 -8.39 2.87
CA ALA A 66 -2.54 -8.07 4.01
C ALA A 66 -2.89 -9.31 4.86
N GLN A 67 -3.12 -10.46 4.22
CA GLN A 67 -3.45 -11.73 4.87
C GLN A 67 -2.36 -12.21 5.84
N LEU A 68 -1.09 -11.91 5.58
CA LEU A 68 0.02 -12.26 6.47
C LEU A 68 -0.07 -11.58 7.84
N LEU A 69 -0.82 -10.47 7.91
CA LEU A 69 -0.94 -9.63 9.10
C LEU A 69 -2.25 -9.90 9.86
N VAL A 70 -3.21 -10.65 9.30
CA VAL A 70 -4.46 -11.03 9.98
C VAL A 70 -4.18 -12.15 11.01
N LYS A 71 -3.49 -11.76 12.07
CA LYS A 71 -3.10 -12.58 13.22
C LYS A 71 -2.75 -11.65 14.38
N ASP A 72 -2.59 -12.21 15.57
CA ASP A 72 -2.19 -11.47 16.78
C ASP A 72 -3.07 -10.21 16.99
N ASN A 73 -2.47 -9.02 16.94
CA ASN A 73 -3.16 -7.74 17.15
C ASN A 73 -4.24 -7.41 16.11
N TRP A 74 -4.18 -8.04 14.94
CA TRP A 74 -5.19 -7.87 13.90
C TRP A 74 -5.97 -9.16 13.66
N ALA A 75 -5.98 -10.07 14.64
CA ALA A 75 -6.90 -11.20 14.63
C ALA A 75 -8.35 -10.69 14.65
N GLY A 76 -9.12 -11.04 13.61
CA GLY A 76 -10.51 -10.60 13.45
C GLY A 76 -10.70 -9.43 12.48
N TYR A 77 -9.62 -8.80 12.00
CA TYR A 77 -9.72 -7.85 10.90
C TYR A 77 -10.09 -8.53 9.58
N GLU A 78 -11.02 -7.94 8.86
CA GLU A 78 -11.41 -8.37 7.52
C GLU A 78 -10.57 -7.66 6.45
N ILE A 79 -10.19 -8.40 5.42
CA ILE A 79 -9.52 -7.85 4.25
C ILE A 79 -10.55 -7.17 3.35
N GLN A 80 -10.41 -5.85 3.20
CA GLN A 80 -11.31 -5.02 2.42
C GLN A 80 -10.55 -4.32 1.29
N SER A 81 -11.21 -4.11 0.16
CA SER A 81 -10.68 -3.29 -0.94
C SER A 81 -11.25 -1.88 -0.87
N ILE A 82 -10.40 -0.87 -0.98
CA ILE A 82 -10.79 0.53 -1.14
C ILE A 82 -10.53 0.90 -2.59
N GLY A 83 -11.59 1.25 -3.33
CA GLY A 83 -11.47 1.70 -4.72
C GLY A 83 -10.60 2.94 -4.85
N LEU A 84 -9.88 3.08 -5.96
CA LEU A 84 -8.93 4.18 -6.15
C LEU A 84 -9.62 5.56 -6.09
N SER A 85 -10.86 5.67 -6.57
CA SER A 85 -11.65 6.89 -6.44
C SER A 85 -11.94 7.23 -4.98
N ASP A 86 -12.39 6.27 -4.18
CA ASP A 86 -12.61 6.49 -2.74
C ASP A 86 -11.31 6.79 -1.99
N LEU A 87 -10.20 6.14 -2.37
CA LEU A 87 -8.89 6.40 -1.80
C LEU A 87 -8.49 7.86 -2.01
N VAL A 88 -8.62 8.36 -3.23
CA VAL A 88 -8.19 9.70 -3.64
C VAL A 88 -9.15 10.80 -3.17
N GLU A 89 -10.46 10.55 -3.22
CA GLU A 89 -11.49 11.56 -2.95
C GLU A 89 -11.92 11.64 -1.50
N LYS A 90 -11.74 10.56 -0.72
CA LYS A 90 -12.22 10.46 0.66
C LYS A 90 -11.12 10.11 1.64
N VAL A 91 -10.46 8.97 1.44
CA VAL A 91 -9.53 8.42 2.43
C VAL A 91 -8.30 9.31 2.60
N ILE A 92 -7.57 9.60 1.52
CA ILE A 92 -6.37 10.45 1.61
C ILE A 92 -6.70 11.85 2.15
N PRO A 93 -7.76 12.55 1.69
CA PRO A 93 -8.19 13.81 2.30
C PRO A 93 -8.45 13.73 3.81
N PHE A 94 -9.12 12.66 4.27
CA PHE A 94 -9.34 12.42 5.70
C PHE A 94 -8.02 12.18 6.46
N LEU A 95 -7.09 11.41 5.89
CA LEU A 95 -5.78 11.19 6.51
C LEU A 95 -4.98 12.48 6.66
N ARG A 96 -5.11 13.42 5.70
CA ARG A 96 -4.51 14.77 5.79
C ARG A 96 -5.09 15.57 6.96
N SER A 97 -6.42 15.62 7.10
CA SER A 97 -7.06 16.36 8.21
C SER A 97 -6.69 15.79 9.58
N GLU A 98 -6.53 14.48 9.67
CA GLU A 98 -6.17 13.77 10.90
C GLU A 98 -4.66 13.66 11.14
N LYS A 99 -3.82 14.26 10.28
CA LYS A 99 -2.33 14.17 10.35
C LYS A 99 -1.83 12.72 10.47
N THR A 100 -2.53 11.80 9.82
CA THR A 100 -2.27 10.35 9.86
C THR A 100 -1.46 9.96 8.64
N THR A 101 -0.27 9.40 8.86
CA THR A 101 0.62 8.95 7.77
C THR A 101 0.08 7.68 7.13
N VAL A 102 0.56 7.30 5.94
CA VAL A 102 0.26 5.99 5.34
C VAL A 102 1.45 5.04 5.57
N SER A 103 1.16 3.83 6.03
CA SER A 103 2.09 2.70 6.07
C SER A 103 1.77 1.71 4.96
N MET A 104 2.63 1.67 3.93
CA MET A 104 2.44 0.81 2.76
C MET A 104 3.16 -0.51 2.92
N ASN A 105 2.48 -1.59 2.55
CA ASN A 105 3.00 -2.96 2.50
C ASN A 105 3.65 -3.38 3.83
N LEU A 106 3.02 -3.05 4.98
CA LEU A 106 3.51 -3.51 6.28
C LEU A 106 3.66 -5.03 6.27
N SER A 107 4.87 -5.50 6.59
CA SER A 107 5.18 -6.93 6.72
C SER A 107 5.06 -7.39 8.17
N PRO A 108 4.94 -8.71 8.42
CA PRO A 108 4.97 -9.26 9.78
C PRO A 108 6.22 -8.91 10.58
N GLU A 109 7.35 -8.66 9.91
CA GLU A 109 8.62 -8.24 10.50
C GLU A 109 8.67 -6.74 10.81
N GLY A 110 7.59 -6.00 10.49
CA GLY A 110 7.46 -4.57 10.72
C GLY A 110 8.03 -3.68 9.62
N GLN A 111 8.48 -4.24 8.50
CA GLN A 111 8.96 -3.46 7.36
C GLN A 111 7.78 -2.79 6.65
N ASN A 112 7.92 -1.51 6.34
CA ASN A 112 6.93 -0.75 5.57
C ASN A 112 7.60 0.45 4.89
N VAL A 113 6.86 1.07 3.97
CA VAL A 113 7.19 2.40 3.45
C VAL A 113 6.21 3.40 4.02
N LEU A 114 6.71 4.38 4.77
CA LEU A 114 5.91 5.50 5.28
C LEU A 114 5.83 6.62 4.23
N VAL A 115 4.63 7.11 3.96
CA VAL A 115 4.43 8.23 3.03
C VAL A 115 3.42 9.23 3.59
N ALA A 116 3.75 10.52 3.44
CA ALA A 116 2.83 11.60 3.77
C ALA A 116 1.62 11.57 2.83
N PRO A 117 0.38 11.74 3.32
CA PRO A 117 -0.82 11.70 2.49
C PRO A 117 -0.80 12.69 1.31
N GLU A 118 -0.24 13.88 1.50
CA GLU A 118 -0.09 14.91 0.46
C GLU A 118 0.81 14.43 -0.67
N LYS A 119 1.93 13.80 -0.31
CA LYS A 119 2.88 13.25 -1.27
C LYS A 119 2.25 12.09 -2.04
N LEU A 120 1.56 11.19 -1.34
CA LEU A 120 0.86 10.08 -1.96
C LEU A 120 -0.18 10.57 -2.98
N LEU A 121 -0.99 11.57 -2.61
CA LEU A 121 -2.01 12.14 -3.50
C LEU A 121 -1.40 12.75 -4.76
N LEU A 122 -0.33 13.53 -4.58
CA LEU A 122 0.39 14.17 -5.68
C LEU A 122 0.98 13.12 -6.65
N ASP A 123 1.61 12.08 -6.11
CA ASP A 123 2.25 11.05 -6.91
C ASP A 123 1.22 10.17 -7.64
N ILE A 124 0.09 9.82 -7.02
CA ILE A 124 -1.04 9.15 -7.69
C ILE A 124 -1.58 10.04 -8.82
N LYS A 125 -1.81 11.34 -8.56
CA LYS A 125 -2.30 12.29 -9.57
C LYS A 125 -1.34 12.38 -10.76
N ASN A 126 -0.04 12.49 -10.51
CA ASN A 126 0.98 12.55 -11.54
C ASN A 126 1.01 11.26 -12.36
N TYR A 127 0.94 10.10 -11.72
CA TYR A 127 0.92 8.81 -12.40
C TYR A 127 -0.35 8.65 -13.26
N LEU A 128 -1.53 8.98 -12.73
CA LEU A 128 -2.79 8.95 -13.49
C LEU A 128 -2.73 9.86 -14.72
N TYR A 129 -2.09 11.04 -14.62
CA TYR A 129 -1.89 11.92 -15.76
C TYR A 129 -1.05 11.25 -16.84
N GLN A 130 0.12 10.69 -16.49
CA GLN A 130 0.96 9.97 -17.44
C GLN A 130 0.23 8.77 -18.05
N PHE A 131 -0.45 7.98 -17.22
CA PHE A 131 -1.21 6.82 -17.65
C PHE A 131 -2.34 7.18 -18.64
N SER A 132 -3.07 8.28 -18.37
CA SER A 132 -4.12 8.77 -19.26
C SER A 132 -3.60 9.21 -20.63
N MET A 133 -2.37 9.73 -20.71
CA MET A 133 -1.73 10.15 -21.96
C MET A 133 -1.14 8.97 -22.73
N GLN A 134 -0.56 8.00 -22.04
CA GLN A 134 0.11 6.86 -22.66
C GLN A 134 -0.87 5.76 -23.08
N LYS A 135 -1.93 5.52 -22.30
CA LYS A 135 -2.88 4.41 -22.49
C LYS A 135 -4.34 4.89 -22.31
N PRO A 136 -4.83 5.82 -23.14
CA PRO A 136 -6.14 6.46 -22.96
C PRO A 136 -7.32 5.48 -22.98
N GLU A 137 -7.27 4.44 -23.81
CA GLU A 137 -8.35 3.45 -23.89
C GLU A 137 -8.42 2.57 -22.64
N LEU A 138 -7.26 2.15 -22.11
CA LEU A 138 -7.19 1.41 -20.85
C LEU A 138 -7.62 2.29 -19.66
N PHE A 139 -7.23 3.56 -19.66
CA PHE A 139 -7.65 4.52 -18.64
C PHE A 139 -9.18 4.62 -18.55
N LYS A 140 -9.87 4.71 -19.70
CA LYS A 140 -11.35 4.74 -19.76
C LYS A 140 -11.95 3.43 -19.30
N GLN A 141 -11.40 2.29 -19.75
CA GLN A 141 -11.90 0.96 -19.41
C GLN A 141 -11.84 0.70 -17.89
N LEU A 142 -10.75 1.11 -17.24
CA LEU A 142 -10.55 0.94 -15.80
C LEU A 142 -11.35 1.94 -14.94
N GLN A 143 -12.10 2.86 -15.55
CA GLN A 143 -12.92 3.88 -14.87
C GLN A 143 -12.14 4.65 -13.79
N LEU A 144 -10.87 4.97 -14.08
CA LEU A 144 -9.97 5.62 -13.13
C LEU A 144 -10.37 7.09 -12.87
N PRO A 145 -10.11 7.61 -11.65
CA PRO A 145 -10.39 9.01 -11.34
C PRO A 145 -9.58 9.95 -12.23
N SER A 146 -10.22 10.99 -12.73
CA SER A 146 -9.57 11.96 -13.62
C SER A 146 -8.49 12.73 -12.87
N PRO A 147 -7.24 12.82 -13.38
CA PRO A 147 -6.17 13.60 -12.74
C PRO A 147 -6.56 15.07 -12.49
N ARG A 148 -7.42 15.62 -13.37
CA ARG A 148 -7.84 17.02 -13.32
C ARG A 148 -8.83 17.32 -12.18
N THR A 149 -9.58 16.32 -11.72
CA THR A 149 -10.54 16.49 -10.63
C THR A 149 -9.90 16.36 -9.25
N ILE A 150 -8.71 15.75 -9.17
CA ILE A 150 -7.97 15.57 -7.92
C ILE A 150 -7.42 16.92 -7.42
N ARG A 151 -7.94 17.38 -6.28
CA ARG A 151 -7.56 18.61 -5.58
C ARG A 151 -6.43 18.33 -4.58
N LEU A 152 -5.43 19.21 -4.55
CA LEU A 152 -4.25 19.07 -3.66
C LEU A 152 -4.27 20.03 -2.46
N HIS A 153 -5.21 20.98 -2.43
CA HIS A 153 -5.35 21.96 -1.35
C HIS A 153 -5.77 21.29 -0.04
#